data_AF-A0A8H5PRF0-F1
#
_entry.id   AF-A0A8H5PRF0-F1
#
_cell.length_a   1.000
_cell.length_b   1.000
_cell.length_c   1.000
_cell.angle_alpha   90.00
_cell.angle_beta   90.00
_cell.angle_gamma   90.00
#
_symmetry.space_group_name_H-M   'P 1'
#
loop_
_entity.id
_entity.type
_entity.pdbx_description
1 polymer ?
#
loop_
_entity_poly.entity_id
_entity_poly.type
_entity_poly.pdbx_seq_one_letter_code
_entity_poly.pdbx_strand_id
1 'polypeptide(L)'
;MNNPPQTHDLMIVFDAVTCGTFGTGALKEAISDIINFAALVNCFERIGVIAYRNYACTPEKVVEWSGWCYPSRDPEDPDPGYPSTDDTLRFVKTLEMPAANGYELNCASKTALAKAYQEMRSNGTIILLYTLAPPMLEHIRRDHYDLELYKSEQMTLPEYGEKGHLFRNWINGANTLAGLTSDKKAVVLSFSLGIHDNLRDWSPYLYLSVATGGELYRTNYTSVSRLTISLLLTWMQADGNIDIPQAFRTAYKGDPTLFHWACEANMGVFCGLNRGNLEVFDTHTTPRNRLRVPYGGASNNNQQLNRFTSENLAKTYIDSSVWYKNAIARHISRIIRTNVSVLAIHPIFQRLWVTVCMDRTGSKIKRTLKQKFEDQVLRISDDEDKRQAQAWLDEADTILHEIDEEI
;
A
#
# COMPACT_ATOMS: atom_id res chain seq x y z
N MET A 1 23.16 4.71 17.42
CA MET A 1 22.45 3.42 17.39
C MET A 1 21.89 3.29 16.00
N ASN A 2 22.37 2.31 15.23
CA ASN A 2 22.06 2.17 13.82
C ASN A 2 20.57 1.79 13.66
N ASN A 3 19.87 2.45 12.76
CA ASN A 3 18.54 2.00 12.32
C ASN A 3 18.65 0.53 11.87
N PRO A 4 17.66 -0.33 12.18
CA PRO A 4 17.66 -1.68 11.63
C PRO A 4 17.74 -1.58 10.10
N PRO A 5 18.50 -2.47 9.43
CA PRO A 5 18.70 -2.38 7.99
C PRO A 5 17.33 -2.38 7.29
N GLN A 6 17.13 -1.38 6.42
CA GLN A 6 15.96 -1.28 5.54
C GLN A 6 15.95 -2.50 4.63
N THR A 7 15.16 -3.51 5.02
CA THR A 7 15.17 -4.84 4.39
C THR A 7 13.92 -5.10 3.57
N HIS A 8 12.92 -4.23 3.67
CA HIS A 8 11.61 -4.44 3.08
C HIS A 8 11.38 -3.52 1.88
N ASP A 9 10.76 -4.09 0.85
CA ASP A 9 10.27 -3.35 -0.30
C ASP A 9 8.74 -3.19 -0.18
N LEU A 10 8.23 -2.06 -0.67
CA LEU A 10 6.79 -1.80 -0.79
C LEU A 10 6.38 -1.81 -2.25
N MET A 11 5.51 -2.73 -2.63
CA MET A 11 4.92 -2.77 -3.97
C MET A 11 3.43 -2.46 -3.90
N ILE A 12 2.99 -1.47 -4.66
CA ILE A 12 1.57 -1.15 -4.83
C ILE A 12 1.11 -1.79 -6.13
N VAL A 13 0.10 -2.65 -6.07
CA VAL A 13 -0.49 -3.33 -7.22
C VAL A 13 -1.95 -2.94 -7.29
N PHE A 14 -2.43 -2.37 -8.39
CA PHE A 14 -3.82 -1.91 -8.45
C PHE A 14 -4.49 -2.13 -9.79
N ASP A 15 -5.79 -2.39 -9.71
CA ASP A 15 -6.70 -2.45 -10.84
C ASP A 15 -6.91 -1.05 -11.42
N ALA A 16 -6.45 -0.89 -12.66
CA ALA A 16 -6.45 0.37 -13.41
C ALA A 16 -7.62 0.48 -14.39
N VAL A 17 -8.70 -0.29 -14.24
CA VAL A 17 -9.95 -0.13 -14.99
C VAL A 17 -10.91 0.77 -14.21
N THR A 18 -11.49 1.78 -14.84
CA THR A 18 -12.50 2.63 -14.21
C THR A 18 -13.88 1.99 -14.34
N CYS A 19 -14.55 1.71 -13.21
CA CYS A 19 -15.92 1.19 -13.21
C CYS A 19 -16.99 2.26 -13.57
N GLY A 20 -16.64 3.28 -14.38
CA GLY A 20 -17.53 4.40 -14.69
C GLY A 20 -17.84 5.33 -13.50
N THR A 21 -17.15 5.18 -12.36
CA THR A 21 -17.38 5.95 -11.12
C THR A 21 -16.31 7.01 -10.86
N PHE A 22 -16.68 8.04 -10.09
CA PHE A 22 -15.82 9.08 -9.51
C PHE A 22 -14.60 8.57 -8.70
N GLY A 23 -14.46 7.26 -8.45
CA GLY A 23 -13.43 6.66 -7.59
C GLY A 23 -12.01 6.61 -8.15
N THR A 24 -11.80 6.91 -9.44
CA THR A 24 -10.50 6.66 -10.11
C THR A 24 -9.50 7.80 -9.93
N GLY A 25 -10.02 9.04 -9.85
CA GLY A 25 -9.25 10.16 -9.30
C GLY A 25 -8.87 9.87 -7.84
N ALA A 26 -9.83 9.42 -7.02
CA ALA A 26 -9.59 9.13 -5.61
C ALA A 26 -8.53 8.04 -5.38
N LEU A 27 -8.53 6.95 -6.16
CA LEU A 27 -7.50 5.90 -6.03
C LEU A 27 -6.11 6.39 -6.43
N LYS A 28 -5.98 7.18 -7.50
CA LYS A 28 -4.69 7.77 -7.89
C LYS A 28 -4.15 8.74 -6.83
N GLU A 29 -5.01 9.56 -6.25
CA GLU A 29 -4.64 10.44 -5.14
C GLU A 29 -4.24 9.61 -3.91
N ALA A 30 -5.01 8.58 -3.55
CA ALA A 30 -4.67 7.69 -2.45
C ALA A 30 -3.32 6.98 -2.63
N ILE A 31 -3.04 6.43 -3.81
CA ILE A 31 -1.74 5.82 -4.13
C ILE A 31 -0.61 6.86 -4.03
N SER A 32 -0.85 8.09 -4.51
CA SER A 32 0.12 9.18 -4.41
C SER A 32 0.42 9.54 -2.95
N ASP A 33 -0.61 9.59 -2.11
CA ASP A 33 -0.49 9.81 -0.67
C ASP A 33 0.30 8.69 0.02
N ILE A 34 0.04 7.43 -0.31
CA ILE A 34 0.76 6.27 0.23
C ILE A 34 2.24 6.31 -0.18
N ILE A 35 2.56 6.63 -1.44
CA ILE A 35 3.95 6.78 -1.91
C ILE A 35 4.65 7.91 -1.16
N ASN A 36 3.97 9.04 -0.98
CA ASN A 36 4.49 10.17 -0.23
C ASN A 36 4.78 9.82 1.24
N PHE A 37 3.83 9.15 1.89
CA PHE A 37 3.97 8.66 3.25
C PHE A 37 5.15 7.70 3.37
N ALA A 38 5.21 6.66 2.51
CA ALA A 38 6.26 5.65 2.50
C ALA A 38 7.66 6.27 2.31
N ALA A 39 7.77 7.25 1.42
CA ALA A 39 9.01 8.01 1.21
C ALA A 39 9.40 8.85 2.43
N LEU A 40 8.43 9.41 3.16
CA LEU A 40 8.67 10.23 4.34
C LEU A 40 9.11 9.43 5.56
N VAL A 41 8.48 8.28 5.83
CA VAL A 41 8.81 7.43 6.99
C VAL A 41 10.12 6.68 6.81
N ASN A 42 10.58 6.53 5.56
CA ASN A 42 11.84 5.90 5.22
C ASN A 42 12.02 4.50 5.85
N CYS A 43 10.95 3.70 5.88
CA CYS A 43 10.97 2.33 6.39
C CYS A 43 11.09 1.27 5.28
N PHE A 44 10.94 1.69 4.02
CA PHE A 44 11.06 0.84 2.84
C PHE A 44 12.30 1.24 2.05
N GLU A 45 13.07 0.23 1.64
CA GLU A 45 14.24 0.42 0.77
C GLU A 45 13.80 0.89 -0.62
N ARG A 46 12.74 0.26 -1.14
CA ARG A 46 12.23 0.49 -2.50
C ARG A 46 10.72 0.58 -2.51
N ILE A 47 10.21 1.48 -3.34
CA ILE A 47 8.78 1.63 -3.61
C ILE A 47 8.55 1.40 -5.10
N GLY A 48 7.54 0.62 -5.47
CA GLY A 48 7.20 0.38 -6.86
C GLY A 48 5.70 0.23 -7.07
N VAL A 49 5.24 0.49 -8.29
CA VAL A 49 3.83 0.50 -8.64
C VAL A 49 3.57 -0.33 -9.89
N ILE A 50 2.71 -1.35 -9.77
CA ILE A 50 2.14 -2.11 -10.88
C ILE A 50 0.69 -1.69 -11.05
N ALA A 51 0.36 -1.24 -12.25
CA ALA A 51 -1.02 -1.07 -12.69
C ALA A 51 -1.41 -2.23 -13.60
N TYR A 52 -2.59 -2.80 -13.42
CA TYR A 52 -3.07 -3.86 -14.29
C TYR A 52 -4.49 -3.60 -14.78
N ARG A 53 -4.82 -4.09 -15.97
CA ARG A 53 -6.13 -3.92 -16.62
C ARG A 53 -6.64 -5.26 -17.12
N ASN A 54 -7.75 -5.26 -17.83
CA ASN A 54 -8.21 -6.46 -18.54
C ASN A 54 -7.44 -6.67 -19.85
N TYR A 55 -7.65 -7.84 -20.45
CA TYR A 55 -7.00 -8.27 -21.71
C TYR A 55 -7.63 -7.68 -22.98
N ALA A 56 -8.60 -6.77 -22.86
CA ALA A 56 -9.15 -6.06 -24.01
C ALA A 56 -8.46 -4.70 -24.26
N CYS A 57 -7.55 -4.29 -23.38
CA CYS A 57 -6.54 -3.28 -23.70
C CYS A 57 -5.46 -3.86 -24.62
N THR A 58 -4.62 -2.99 -25.21
CA THR A 58 -3.43 -3.47 -25.93
C THR A 58 -2.48 -4.22 -24.98
N PRO A 59 -1.73 -5.24 -25.45
CA PRO A 59 -0.91 -6.09 -24.58
C PRO A 59 0.02 -5.32 -23.64
N GLU A 60 0.66 -4.25 -24.11
CA GLU A 60 1.54 -3.38 -23.33
C GLU A 60 0.84 -2.55 -22.24
N LYS A 61 -0.50 -2.43 -22.31
CA LYS A 61 -1.34 -1.74 -21.32
C LYS A 61 -1.98 -2.68 -20.31
N VAL A 62 -1.89 -4.00 -20.52
CA VAL A 62 -2.45 -4.99 -19.59
C VAL A 62 -1.75 -4.93 -18.25
N VAL A 63 -0.41 -4.79 -18.25
CA VAL A 63 0.40 -4.56 -17.05
C VAL A 63 1.44 -3.48 -17.32
N GLU A 64 1.42 -2.41 -16.54
CA GLU A 64 2.42 -1.35 -16.57
C GLU A 64 3.17 -1.30 -15.24
N TRP A 65 4.49 -1.10 -15.30
CA TRP A 65 5.39 -1.11 -14.15
C TRP A 65 6.15 0.20 -14.05
N SER A 66 6.13 0.83 -12.86
CA SER A 66 6.83 2.10 -12.65
C SER A 66 8.36 1.96 -12.58
N GLY A 67 8.89 0.75 -12.38
CA GLY A 67 10.23 0.56 -11.84
C GLY A 67 10.28 0.73 -10.32
N TRP A 68 11.38 0.28 -9.71
CA TRP A 68 11.67 0.48 -8.30
C TRP A 68 12.29 1.86 -8.07
N CYS A 69 11.71 2.70 -7.20
CA CYS A 69 12.34 3.94 -6.74
C CYS A 69 12.93 3.76 -5.33
N TYR A 70 14.08 4.39 -5.09
CA TYR A 70 14.74 4.42 -3.78
C TYR A 70 14.51 5.81 -3.17
N PRO A 71 13.51 5.98 -2.29
CA PRO A 71 13.10 7.31 -1.83
C PRO A 71 14.20 8.05 -1.05
N SER A 72 15.11 7.30 -0.44
CA SER A 72 16.11 7.81 0.50
C SER A 72 17.55 7.64 0.03
N ARG A 73 17.75 7.41 -1.28
CA ARG A 73 19.08 7.34 -1.88
C ARG A 73 19.46 8.65 -2.57
N ASP A 74 20.71 9.06 -2.41
CA ASP A 74 21.25 10.31 -2.96
C ASP A 74 21.31 10.25 -4.50
N PRO A 75 20.71 11.19 -5.25
CA PRO A 75 20.85 11.33 -6.70
C PRO A 75 22.30 11.54 -7.17
N GLU A 76 23.19 12.00 -6.29
CA GLU A 76 24.62 12.12 -6.58
C GLU A 76 25.36 10.77 -6.48
N ASP A 77 24.71 9.72 -6.01
CA ASP A 77 25.07 8.30 -6.22
C ASP A 77 24.16 7.70 -7.31
N PRO A 78 24.36 8.08 -8.60
CA PRO A 78 23.51 7.62 -9.67
C PRO A 78 23.76 6.13 -9.87
N ASP A 79 22.79 5.32 -9.48
CA ASP A 79 22.64 4.01 -10.06
C ASP A 79 21.81 4.23 -11.34
N PRO A 80 22.44 4.27 -12.54
CA PRO A 80 21.78 4.72 -13.75
C PRO A 80 20.68 3.72 -14.13
N GLY A 81 19.42 4.10 -13.96
CA GLY A 81 18.27 3.32 -14.43
C GLY A 81 17.06 3.25 -13.51
N TYR A 82 17.14 3.75 -12.27
CA TYR A 82 15.98 3.74 -11.37
C TYR A 82 15.16 5.04 -11.43
N PRO A 83 13.82 4.97 -11.44
CA PRO A 83 12.95 6.14 -11.35
C PRO A 83 13.14 6.90 -10.03
N SER A 84 13.00 8.21 -10.07
CA SER A 84 12.86 9.02 -8.84
C SER A 84 11.45 8.87 -8.25
N THR A 85 11.26 9.26 -6.99
CA THR A 85 9.92 9.32 -6.38
C THR A 85 8.97 10.24 -7.17
N ASP A 86 9.48 11.29 -7.81
CA ASP A 86 8.68 12.18 -8.66
C ASP A 86 8.28 11.50 -9.98
N ASP A 87 9.13 10.62 -10.53
CA ASP A 87 8.79 9.83 -11.72
C ASP A 87 7.73 8.77 -11.38
N THR A 88 7.83 8.10 -10.23
CA THR A 88 6.80 7.16 -9.75
C THR A 88 5.45 7.86 -9.54
N LEU A 89 5.44 9.06 -8.94
CA LEU A 89 4.21 9.84 -8.81
C LEU A 89 3.66 10.30 -10.17
N ARG A 90 4.54 10.70 -11.09
CA ARG A 90 4.13 11.07 -12.45
C ARG A 90 3.49 9.87 -13.14
N PHE A 91 4.10 8.70 -13.06
CA PHE A 91 3.57 7.44 -13.59
C PHE A 91 2.13 7.19 -13.12
N VAL A 92 1.87 7.27 -11.80
CA VAL A 92 0.51 7.08 -11.24
C VAL A 92 -0.47 8.12 -11.78
N LYS A 93 -0.07 9.39 -11.80
CA LYS A 93 -0.95 10.50 -12.23
C LYS A 93 -1.32 10.40 -13.70
N THR A 94 -0.35 10.11 -14.55
CA THR A 94 -0.53 10.03 -16.01
C THR A 94 -1.10 8.70 -16.50
N LEU A 95 -1.24 7.72 -15.60
CA LEU A 95 -1.71 6.39 -15.96
C LEU A 95 -3.10 6.43 -16.62
N GLU A 96 -3.26 5.79 -17.76
CA GLU A 96 -4.56 5.71 -18.42
C GLU A 96 -5.47 4.73 -17.69
N MET A 97 -6.66 5.16 -17.26
CA MET A 97 -7.63 4.23 -16.70
C MET A 97 -8.86 4.21 -17.61
N PRO A 98 -9.01 3.20 -18.47
CA PRO A 98 -10.14 3.12 -19.40
C PRO A 98 -11.45 2.86 -18.65
N ALA A 99 -12.58 3.26 -19.23
CA ALA A 99 -13.90 2.99 -18.67
C ALA A 99 -14.40 1.58 -18.96
N ALA A 100 -15.17 1.00 -18.03
CA ALA A 100 -15.67 -0.36 -18.07
C ALA A 100 -16.78 -0.59 -19.11
N ASN A 101 -17.09 0.41 -19.95
CA ASN A 101 -18.11 0.31 -20.99
C ASN A 101 -17.70 -0.68 -22.08
N GLY A 102 -18.21 -1.92 -21.96
CA GLY A 102 -17.89 -3.06 -22.82
C GLY A 102 -16.81 -3.99 -22.26
N TYR A 103 -16.24 -3.64 -21.11
CA TYR A 103 -15.24 -4.43 -20.41
C TYR A 103 -15.89 -5.01 -19.16
N GLU A 104 -16.16 -6.31 -19.16
CA GLU A 104 -16.47 -6.98 -17.90
C GLU A 104 -15.35 -6.69 -16.88
N LEU A 105 -15.71 -6.71 -15.60
CA LEU A 105 -14.81 -6.43 -14.48
C LEU A 105 -13.60 -7.39 -14.39
N ASN A 106 -13.46 -8.36 -15.29
CA ASN A 106 -12.38 -9.35 -15.27
C ASN A 106 -11.01 -8.71 -15.46
N CYS A 107 -10.19 -8.74 -14.41
CA CYS A 107 -8.94 -8.02 -14.33
C CYS A 107 -7.73 -8.96 -14.34
N ALA A 108 -6.62 -8.58 -14.99
CA ALA A 108 -5.39 -9.38 -15.15
C ALA A 108 -4.55 -9.46 -13.86
N SER A 109 -5.21 -9.71 -12.72
CA SER A 109 -4.56 -9.74 -11.42
C SER A 109 -3.57 -10.89 -11.26
N LYS A 110 -3.79 -12.06 -11.89
CA LYS A 110 -2.79 -13.14 -11.92
C LYS A 110 -1.50 -12.67 -12.58
N THR A 111 -1.65 -11.97 -13.70
CA THR A 111 -0.55 -11.41 -14.50
C THR A 111 0.20 -10.33 -13.75
N ALA A 112 -0.53 -9.44 -13.07
CA ALA A 112 0.05 -8.42 -12.21
C ALA A 112 0.87 -9.03 -11.06
N LEU A 113 0.38 -10.11 -10.44
CA LEU A 113 1.07 -10.82 -9.37
C LEU A 113 2.28 -11.62 -9.90
N ALA A 114 2.20 -12.18 -11.11
CA ALA A 114 3.35 -12.81 -11.76
C ALA A 114 4.45 -11.77 -12.04
N LYS A 115 4.08 -10.58 -12.54
CA LYS A 115 5.00 -9.45 -12.71
C LYS A 115 5.57 -8.98 -11.37
N ALA A 116 4.75 -8.86 -10.34
CA ALA A 116 5.21 -8.51 -8.99
C ALA A 116 6.30 -9.48 -8.54
N TYR A 117 6.03 -10.79 -8.64
CA TYR A 117 6.99 -11.83 -8.27
C TYR A 117 8.29 -11.77 -9.08
N GLN A 118 8.21 -11.47 -10.38
CA GLN A 118 9.39 -11.28 -11.23
C GLN A 118 10.29 -10.16 -10.70
N GLU A 119 9.70 -9.03 -10.29
CA GLU A 119 10.43 -7.83 -9.84
C GLU A 119 10.86 -7.87 -8.35
N MET A 120 10.27 -8.74 -7.55
CA MET A 120 10.65 -8.95 -6.15
C MET A 120 12.08 -9.50 -6.04
N ARG A 121 12.73 -9.21 -4.91
CA ARG A 121 13.95 -9.91 -4.46
C ARG A 121 13.62 -10.94 -3.38
N SER A 122 14.61 -11.71 -2.94
CA SER A 122 14.46 -12.69 -1.86
C SER A 122 14.15 -12.05 -0.50
N ASN A 123 14.61 -10.81 -0.28
CA ASN A 123 14.21 -9.99 0.87
C ASN A 123 12.74 -9.60 0.69
N GLY A 124 11.89 -10.02 1.62
CA GLY A 124 10.48 -10.04 1.28
C GLY A 124 9.81 -8.68 1.16
N THR A 125 8.73 -8.69 0.40
CA THR A 125 8.05 -7.52 -0.12
C THR A 125 6.65 -7.41 0.48
N ILE A 126 6.25 -6.21 0.88
CA ILE A 126 4.85 -5.94 1.23
C ILE A 126 4.14 -5.53 -0.06
N ILE A 127 3.11 -6.27 -0.43
CA ILE A 127 2.27 -5.98 -1.58
C ILE A 127 0.95 -5.39 -1.08
N LEU A 128 0.65 -4.17 -1.49
CA LEU A 128 -0.66 -3.54 -1.31
C LEU A 128 -1.46 -3.75 -2.59
N LEU A 129 -2.43 -4.67 -2.56
CA LEU A 129 -3.20 -5.09 -3.73
C LEU A 129 -4.60 -4.45 -3.71
N TYR A 130 -4.85 -3.47 -4.58
CA TYR A 130 -6.14 -2.79 -4.72
C TYR A 130 -6.93 -3.35 -5.90
N THR A 131 -8.12 -3.85 -5.64
CA THR A 131 -8.91 -4.63 -6.62
C THR A 131 -10.33 -4.10 -6.71
N LEU A 132 -10.86 -3.94 -7.93
CA LEU A 132 -12.24 -3.53 -8.17
C LEU A 132 -13.14 -4.69 -8.56
N ALA A 133 -12.54 -5.87 -8.75
CA ALA A 133 -13.19 -7.04 -9.28
C ALA A 133 -12.52 -8.33 -8.81
N PRO A 134 -13.24 -9.47 -8.84
CA PRO A 134 -12.64 -10.78 -8.64
C PRO A 134 -11.58 -11.10 -9.70
N PRO A 135 -10.61 -11.99 -9.39
CA PRO A 135 -9.66 -12.44 -10.40
C PRO A 135 -10.35 -13.39 -11.38
N MET A 136 -9.77 -13.53 -12.56
CA MET A 136 -10.27 -14.43 -13.58
C MET A 136 -9.98 -15.89 -13.22
N LEU A 137 -11.02 -16.62 -12.83
CA LEU A 137 -10.97 -18.05 -12.52
C LEU A 137 -11.76 -18.86 -13.52
N GLU A 138 -11.27 -20.06 -13.83
CA GLU A 138 -11.88 -20.97 -14.81
C GLU A 138 -13.38 -21.24 -14.58
N HIS A 139 -13.82 -21.29 -13.33
CA HIS A 139 -15.21 -21.63 -12.97
C HIS A 139 -16.10 -20.40 -12.71
N ILE A 140 -15.55 -19.18 -12.73
CA ILE A 140 -16.29 -17.92 -12.52
C ILE A 140 -16.83 -17.33 -13.84
N ARG A 141 -16.52 -17.99 -14.97
CA ARG A 141 -16.94 -17.63 -16.33
C ARG A 141 -18.46 -17.56 -16.46
N ARG A 142 -18.97 -16.48 -17.05
CA ARG A 142 -20.40 -16.28 -17.32
C ARG A 142 -20.75 -16.42 -18.80
N ASP A 143 -19.80 -16.14 -19.70
CA ASP A 143 -20.03 -16.21 -21.14
C ASP A 143 -18.79 -16.60 -21.99
N HIS A 144 -18.91 -16.50 -23.32
CA HIS A 144 -17.84 -16.82 -24.27
C HIS A 144 -16.71 -15.77 -24.29
N TYR A 145 -17.02 -14.52 -23.96
CA TYR A 145 -16.03 -13.43 -23.93
C TYR A 145 -15.05 -13.62 -22.78
N ASP A 146 -15.54 -14.03 -21.61
CA ASP A 146 -14.72 -14.42 -20.46
C ASP A 146 -13.72 -15.54 -20.78
N LEU A 147 -14.10 -16.46 -21.66
CA LEU A 147 -13.25 -17.57 -22.04
C LEU A 147 -12.03 -17.12 -22.85
N GLU A 148 -12.19 -16.16 -23.78
CA GLU A 148 -11.08 -15.66 -24.59
C GLU A 148 -10.13 -14.78 -23.79
N LEU A 149 -10.65 -13.96 -22.86
CA LEU A 149 -9.81 -13.23 -21.91
C LEU A 149 -9.03 -14.20 -21.01
N TYR A 150 -9.67 -15.24 -20.51
CA TYR A 150 -9.00 -16.27 -19.70
C TYR A 150 -7.89 -16.97 -20.48
N LYS A 151 -8.17 -17.42 -21.71
CA LYS A 151 -7.14 -18.04 -22.56
C LYS A 151 -5.97 -17.10 -22.78
N SER A 152 -6.25 -15.82 -23.05
CA SER A 152 -5.22 -14.80 -23.21
C SER A 152 -4.32 -14.70 -21.98
N GLU A 153 -4.91 -14.62 -20.78
CA GLU A 153 -4.18 -14.64 -19.52
C GLU A 153 -3.30 -15.88 -19.35
N GLN A 154 -3.86 -17.06 -19.60
CA GLN A 154 -3.12 -18.32 -19.49
C GLN A 154 -1.94 -18.40 -20.48
N MET A 155 -2.09 -17.84 -21.67
CA MET A 155 -1.03 -17.79 -22.68
C MET A 155 0.08 -16.80 -22.32
N THR A 156 -0.26 -15.65 -21.72
CA THR A 156 0.75 -14.62 -21.36
C THR A 156 1.52 -14.97 -20.08
N LEU A 157 0.92 -15.68 -19.12
CA LEU A 157 1.56 -15.93 -17.81
C LEU A 157 2.97 -16.55 -17.87
N PRO A 158 3.29 -17.51 -18.75
CA PRO A 158 4.66 -18.01 -18.92
C PRO A 158 5.70 -16.97 -19.36
N GLU A 159 5.28 -15.83 -19.91
CA GLU A 159 6.20 -14.76 -20.35
C GLU A 159 6.78 -13.99 -19.16
N TYR A 160 6.19 -14.12 -17.96
CA TYR A 160 6.63 -13.44 -16.73
C TYR A 160 7.70 -14.24 -15.97
N GLY A 161 8.82 -14.49 -16.65
CA GLY A 161 9.99 -15.19 -16.12
C GLY A 161 9.74 -16.67 -15.81
N GLU A 162 10.71 -17.30 -15.15
CA GLU A 162 10.74 -18.76 -14.96
C GLU A 162 9.52 -19.32 -14.20
N LYS A 163 8.94 -18.51 -13.30
CA LYS A 163 7.84 -18.92 -12.42
C LYS A 163 6.48 -18.32 -12.81
N GLY A 164 6.40 -17.54 -13.89
CA GLY A 164 5.14 -16.95 -14.34
C GLY A 164 4.04 -18.00 -14.60
N HIS A 165 4.41 -19.17 -15.11
CA HIS A 165 3.48 -20.29 -15.31
C HIS A 165 2.81 -20.81 -14.02
N LEU A 166 3.39 -20.59 -12.83
CA LEU A 166 2.79 -21.00 -11.56
C LEU A 166 1.55 -20.17 -11.21
N PHE A 167 1.45 -18.94 -11.72
CA PHE A 167 0.32 -18.04 -11.48
C PHE A 167 -0.91 -18.37 -12.33
N ARG A 168 -0.81 -19.33 -13.26
CA ARG A 168 -1.97 -19.85 -14.03
C ARG A 168 -3.07 -20.34 -13.10
N ASN A 169 -2.64 -21.02 -12.04
CA ASN A 169 -3.47 -21.46 -10.94
C ASN A 169 -3.26 -20.54 -9.73
N TRP A 170 -4.35 -19.96 -9.22
CA TRP A 170 -4.34 -18.99 -8.13
C TRP A 170 -3.73 -19.52 -6.83
N ILE A 171 -4.00 -20.79 -6.49
CA ILE A 171 -3.43 -21.41 -5.28
C ILE A 171 -1.92 -21.55 -5.42
N ASN A 172 -1.44 -22.00 -6.58
CA ASN A 172 -0.01 -22.11 -6.85
C ASN A 172 0.67 -20.74 -6.86
N GLY A 173 0.06 -19.72 -7.46
CA GLY A 173 0.55 -18.34 -7.41
C GLY A 173 0.64 -17.80 -5.98
N ALA A 174 -0.40 -18.01 -5.17
CA ALA A 174 -0.42 -17.62 -3.77
C ALA A 174 0.66 -18.34 -2.94
N ASN A 175 0.81 -19.66 -3.12
CA ASN A 175 1.86 -20.45 -2.45
C ASN A 175 3.28 -20.01 -2.88
N THR A 176 3.43 -19.61 -4.14
CA THR A 176 4.69 -19.08 -4.67
C THR A 176 5.03 -17.74 -4.01
N LEU A 177 4.06 -16.83 -3.88
CA LEU A 177 4.23 -15.56 -3.15
C LEU A 177 4.45 -15.78 -1.65
N ALA A 178 3.86 -16.81 -1.06
CA ALA A 178 4.06 -17.17 0.35
C ALA A 178 5.47 -17.69 0.66
N GLY A 179 6.28 -17.97 -0.38
CA GLY A 179 7.61 -18.55 -0.24
C GLY A 179 7.60 -20.05 0.03
N LEU A 180 6.48 -20.75 -0.22
CA LEU A 180 6.39 -22.21 -0.02
C LEU A 180 7.13 -22.98 -1.13
N THR A 181 7.22 -22.39 -2.32
CA THR A 181 7.87 -22.96 -3.51
C THR A 181 8.98 -22.04 -4.06
N SER A 182 9.44 -21.09 -3.24
CA SER A 182 10.24 -19.94 -3.68
C SER A 182 11.10 -19.36 -2.56
N ASP A 183 12.28 -18.85 -2.93
CA ASP A 183 13.16 -18.02 -2.11
C ASP A 183 12.65 -16.57 -1.93
N LYS A 184 11.91 -16.06 -2.92
CA LYS A 184 11.16 -14.80 -2.80
C LYS A 184 9.88 -15.00 -2.01
N LYS A 185 9.58 -14.07 -1.11
CA LYS A 185 8.39 -14.08 -0.26
C LYS A 185 7.73 -12.70 -0.23
N ALA A 186 6.41 -12.66 -0.24
CA ALA A 186 5.61 -11.46 -0.02
C ALA A 186 4.64 -11.63 1.15
N VAL A 187 4.20 -10.49 1.70
CA VAL A 187 2.97 -10.37 2.47
C VAL A 187 2.00 -9.53 1.64
N VAL A 188 0.81 -10.06 1.35
CA VAL A 188 -0.17 -9.38 0.50
C VAL A 188 -1.32 -8.84 1.36
N LEU A 189 -1.46 -7.52 1.43
CA LEU A 189 -2.64 -6.85 1.96
C LEU A 189 -3.58 -6.53 0.79
N SER A 190 -4.75 -7.17 0.77
CA SER A 190 -5.72 -6.97 -0.31
C SER A 190 -6.81 -5.99 0.10
N PHE A 191 -7.17 -5.10 -0.81
CA PHE A 191 -8.18 -4.07 -0.64
C PHE A 191 -9.22 -4.20 -1.76
N SER A 192 -10.38 -4.71 -1.40
CA SER A 192 -11.55 -4.67 -2.26
C SER A 192 -12.23 -3.31 -2.13
N LEU A 193 -12.28 -2.57 -3.24
CA LEU A 193 -12.86 -1.23 -3.27
C LEU A 193 -14.26 -1.26 -3.88
N GLY A 194 -15.14 -0.42 -3.33
CA GLY A 194 -16.54 -0.36 -3.76
C GLY A 194 -17.34 -1.45 -3.08
N ILE A 195 -17.82 -1.14 -1.86
CA ILE A 195 -18.48 -2.03 -0.88
C ILE A 195 -19.51 -2.95 -1.54
N HIS A 196 -19.06 -4.08 -2.07
CA HIS A 196 -19.90 -5.15 -2.58
C HIS A 196 -19.84 -6.30 -1.57
N ASP A 197 -20.99 -6.66 -1.01
CA ASP A 197 -21.10 -7.63 0.09
C ASP A 197 -20.94 -9.10 -0.32
N ASN A 198 -20.59 -9.36 -1.59
CA ASN A 198 -20.41 -10.71 -2.08
C ASN A 198 -19.00 -11.24 -1.77
N LEU A 199 -18.79 -11.71 -0.53
CA LEU A 199 -17.54 -12.36 -0.10
C LEU A 199 -17.12 -13.55 -0.98
N ARG A 200 -18.05 -14.17 -1.71
CA ARG A 200 -17.74 -15.24 -2.65
C ARG A 200 -16.79 -14.79 -3.74
N ASP A 201 -16.99 -13.61 -4.29
CA ASP A 201 -16.19 -13.11 -5.42
C ASP A 201 -14.78 -12.70 -4.92
N TRP A 202 -14.67 -12.24 -3.68
CA TRP A 202 -13.41 -11.84 -3.05
C TRP A 202 -12.63 -12.97 -2.38
N SER A 203 -13.19 -14.18 -2.36
CA SER A 203 -12.56 -15.36 -1.76
C SER A 203 -11.12 -15.63 -2.21
N PRO A 204 -10.74 -15.43 -3.49
CA PRO A 204 -9.39 -15.72 -3.92
C PRO A 204 -8.39 -14.75 -3.28
N TYR A 205 -8.73 -13.46 -3.18
CA TYR A 205 -7.89 -12.47 -2.51
C TYR A 205 -7.81 -12.69 -1.00
N LEU A 206 -8.89 -13.17 -0.38
CA LEU A 206 -8.84 -13.60 1.03
C LEU A 206 -7.84 -14.74 1.22
N TYR A 207 -7.90 -15.78 0.38
CA TYR A 207 -6.94 -16.88 0.42
C TYR A 207 -5.49 -16.40 0.19
N LEU A 208 -5.26 -15.60 -0.86
CA LEU A 208 -3.94 -15.03 -1.17
C LEU A 208 -3.36 -14.26 0.01
N SER A 209 -4.17 -13.38 0.61
CA SER A 209 -3.74 -12.56 1.73
C SER A 209 -3.35 -13.46 2.90
N VAL A 210 -4.20 -14.40 3.30
CA VAL A 210 -3.90 -15.26 4.46
C VAL A 210 -2.74 -16.22 4.19
N ALA A 211 -2.64 -16.82 3.01
CA ALA A 211 -1.53 -17.69 2.63
C ALA A 211 -0.17 -16.97 2.68
N THR A 212 -0.16 -15.66 2.41
CA THR A 212 1.03 -14.82 2.46
C THR A 212 1.24 -14.14 3.82
N GLY A 213 0.36 -14.34 4.80
CA GLY A 213 0.43 -13.70 6.12
C GLY A 213 -0.15 -12.27 6.17
N GLY A 214 -0.84 -11.83 5.13
CA GLY A 214 -1.58 -10.58 5.09
C GLY A 214 -3.08 -10.73 5.36
N GLU A 215 -3.85 -9.70 5.01
CA GLU A 215 -5.28 -9.60 5.32
C GLU A 215 -6.09 -8.98 4.18
N LEU A 216 -7.40 -9.28 4.14
CA LEU A 216 -8.35 -8.68 3.21
C LEU A 216 -9.20 -7.62 3.91
N TYR A 217 -9.18 -6.41 3.35
CA TYR A 217 -10.01 -5.29 3.74
C TYR A 217 -11.00 -4.93 2.64
N ARG A 218 -12.24 -4.65 3.03
CA ARG A 218 -13.25 -4.05 2.15
C ARG A 218 -13.50 -2.63 2.62
N THR A 219 -13.31 -1.67 1.71
CA THR A 219 -13.38 -0.24 2.02
C THR A 219 -13.94 0.56 0.83
N ASN A 220 -14.31 1.81 1.08
CA ASN A 220 -14.60 2.78 0.01
C ASN A 220 -13.30 3.46 -0.48
N TYR A 221 -13.42 4.16 -1.62
CA TYR A 221 -12.30 4.88 -2.24
C TYR A 221 -11.80 6.08 -1.41
N THR A 222 -12.69 6.74 -0.67
CA THR A 222 -12.33 7.95 0.09
C THR A 222 -11.49 7.61 1.32
N SER A 223 -11.67 6.44 1.91
CA SER A 223 -10.99 6.02 3.14
C SER A 223 -9.74 5.17 2.87
N VAL A 224 -9.51 4.74 1.62
CA VAL A 224 -8.45 3.76 1.32
C VAL A 224 -7.04 4.29 1.62
N SER A 225 -6.78 5.58 1.36
CA SER A 225 -5.51 6.23 1.68
C SER A 225 -5.24 6.16 3.18
N ARG A 226 -6.18 6.70 3.98
CA ARG A 226 -6.11 6.74 5.45
C ARG A 226 -6.03 5.34 6.05
N LEU A 227 -6.86 4.40 5.58
CA LEU A 227 -6.82 3.01 6.01
C LEU A 227 -5.43 2.41 5.78
N THR A 228 -4.91 2.52 4.56
CA THR A 228 -3.60 1.94 4.21
C THR A 228 -2.49 2.53 5.08
N ILE A 229 -2.45 3.86 5.22
CA ILE A 229 -1.44 4.54 6.03
C ILE A 229 -1.53 4.10 7.49
N SER A 230 -2.74 4.03 8.07
CA SER A 230 -2.93 3.55 9.44
C SER A 230 -2.52 2.08 9.63
N LEU A 231 -2.73 1.23 8.63
CA LEU A 231 -2.24 -0.17 8.65
C LEU A 231 -0.71 -0.23 8.59
N LEU A 232 -0.07 0.60 7.77
CA LEU A 232 1.39 0.68 7.70
C LEU A 232 1.98 1.23 9.01
N LEU A 233 1.36 2.23 9.63
CA LEU A 233 1.73 2.73 10.97
C LEU A 233 1.63 1.63 12.02
N THR A 234 0.57 0.82 11.96
CA THR A 234 0.38 -0.32 12.87
C THR A 234 1.46 -1.38 12.65
N TRP A 235 1.79 -1.68 11.39
CA TRP A 235 2.86 -2.61 11.02
C TRP A 235 4.24 -2.13 11.51
N MET A 236 4.51 -0.83 11.43
CA MET A 236 5.73 -0.21 11.95
C MET A 236 5.77 -0.10 13.48
N GLN A 237 4.69 -0.46 14.19
CA GLN A 237 4.54 -0.28 15.63
C GLN A 237 4.74 1.19 16.04
N ALA A 238 4.11 2.12 15.31
CA ALA A 238 4.18 3.54 15.59
C ALA A 238 3.74 3.85 17.04
N ASP A 239 4.37 4.85 17.67
CA ASP A 239 3.96 5.36 18.98
C ASP A 239 2.67 6.19 18.92
N GLY A 240 1.89 6.24 20.01
CA GLY A 240 0.63 6.98 20.02
C GLY A 240 -0.59 6.18 19.52
N ASN A 241 -1.73 6.86 19.44
CA ASN A 241 -2.98 6.27 19.00
C ASN A 241 -3.12 6.39 17.49
N ILE A 242 -3.24 5.25 16.81
CA ILE A 242 -3.53 5.20 15.39
C ILE A 242 -5.05 5.17 15.21
N ASP A 243 -5.58 6.17 14.51
CA ASP A 243 -6.96 6.18 14.09
C ASP A 243 -7.13 5.39 12.79
N ILE A 244 -7.91 4.31 12.84
CA ILE A 244 -8.16 3.44 11.69
C ILE A 244 -9.59 3.71 11.24
N PRO A 245 -9.80 4.18 9.99
CA PRO A 245 -11.14 4.46 9.47
C PRO A 245 -11.95 3.17 9.31
N GLN A 246 -13.26 3.34 9.12
CA GLN A 246 -14.18 2.22 8.95
C GLN A 246 -13.81 1.38 7.72
N ALA A 247 -13.62 0.09 7.95
CA ALA A 247 -13.44 -0.92 6.93
C ALA A 247 -13.92 -2.28 7.47
N PHE A 248 -14.20 -3.21 6.57
CA PHE A 248 -14.52 -4.58 6.93
C PHE A 248 -13.31 -5.47 6.70
N ARG A 249 -12.69 -5.92 7.78
CA ARG A 249 -11.65 -6.95 7.75
C ARG A 249 -12.31 -8.33 7.73
N THR A 250 -11.90 -9.18 6.80
CA THR A 250 -12.39 -10.57 6.72
C THR A 250 -11.25 -11.53 7.03
N ALA A 251 -11.49 -12.49 7.91
CA ALA A 251 -10.53 -13.52 8.29
C ALA A 251 -11.18 -14.92 8.31
N TYR A 252 -10.37 -15.96 8.18
CA TYR A 252 -10.81 -17.33 8.47
C TYR A 252 -10.74 -17.61 9.97
N LYS A 253 -11.63 -18.48 10.46
CA LYS A 253 -11.57 -19.01 11.84
C LYS A 253 -10.46 -20.04 12.05
N GLY A 254 -10.00 -20.68 10.97
CA GLY A 254 -8.91 -21.65 10.96
C GLY A 254 -7.97 -21.37 9.79
N ASP A 255 -6.80 -22.02 9.78
CA ASP A 255 -5.79 -21.79 8.76
C ASP A 255 -6.23 -22.35 7.38
N PRO A 256 -6.47 -21.48 6.37
CA PRO A 256 -6.87 -21.91 5.03
C PRO A 256 -5.84 -22.75 4.28
N THR A 257 -4.56 -22.65 4.65
CA THR A 257 -3.47 -23.35 3.97
C THR A 257 -3.41 -24.83 4.36
N LEU A 258 -4.07 -25.23 5.45
CA LEU A 258 -4.14 -26.62 5.91
C LEU A 258 -5.27 -27.42 5.21
N PHE A 259 -6.09 -26.78 4.38
CA PHE A 259 -7.13 -27.49 3.63
C PHE A 259 -6.52 -28.18 2.40
N HIS A 260 -6.17 -29.46 2.57
CA HIS A 260 -5.61 -30.34 1.54
C HIS A 260 -6.47 -30.46 0.25
N TRP A 261 -7.72 -30.03 0.29
CA TRP A 261 -8.66 -30.03 -0.82
C TRP A 261 -8.82 -28.66 -1.48
N ALA A 262 -8.15 -27.60 -1.00
CA ALA A 262 -8.27 -26.26 -1.57
C ALA A 262 -7.77 -26.24 -3.02
N CYS A 263 -8.64 -25.85 -3.94
CA CYS A 263 -8.32 -25.67 -5.35
C CYS A 263 -9.12 -24.49 -5.92
N GLU A 264 -8.75 -24.03 -7.11
CA GLU A 264 -9.50 -22.95 -7.76
C GLU A 264 -10.99 -23.28 -7.88
N ALA A 265 -11.35 -24.52 -8.25
CA ALA A 265 -12.73 -24.92 -8.49
C ALA A 265 -13.64 -24.88 -7.25
N ASN A 266 -13.09 -24.86 -6.03
CA ASN A 266 -13.88 -24.88 -4.79
C ASN A 266 -13.63 -23.70 -3.84
N MET A 267 -12.80 -22.72 -4.23
CA MET A 267 -12.54 -21.52 -3.44
C MET A 267 -13.84 -20.78 -3.07
N GLY A 268 -14.78 -20.62 -4.00
CA GLY A 268 -16.07 -19.98 -3.70
C GLY A 268 -16.89 -20.71 -2.63
N VAL A 269 -16.75 -22.04 -2.52
CA VAL A 269 -17.48 -22.88 -1.55
C VAL A 269 -16.86 -22.76 -0.15
N PHE A 270 -15.54 -22.88 -0.05
CA PHE A 270 -14.84 -22.84 1.24
C PHE A 270 -14.75 -21.43 1.84
N CYS A 271 -14.53 -20.44 0.99
CA CYS A 271 -14.13 -19.09 1.40
C CYS A 271 -15.25 -18.05 1.28
N GLY A 272 -16.40 -18.40 0.69
CA GLY A 272 -17.48 -17.46 0.36
C GLY A 272 -18.88 -17.90 0.77
N LEU A 273 -19.20 -19.18 0.52
CA LEU A 273 -20.53 -19.75 0.80
C LEU A 273 -20.65 -20.31 2.21
N ASN A 274 -19.58 -20.91 2.76
CA ASN A 274 -19.58 -21.37 4.14
C ASN A 274 -19.18 -20.25 5.12
N ARG A 275 -20.09 -19.29 5.34
CA ARG A 275 -19.89 -18.18 6.31
C ARG A 275 -19.59 -18.67 7.73
N GLY A 276 -19.89 -19.92 8.06
CA GLY A 276 -19.53 -20.54 9.33
C GLY A 276 -18.02 -20.54 9.61
N ASN A 277 -17.18 -20.52 8.58
CA ASN A 277 -15.72 -20.55 8.68
C ASN A 277 -15.06 -19.16 8.66
N LEU A 278 -15.84 -18.09 8.51
CA LEU A 278 -15.32 -16.73 8.37
C LEU A 278 -15.70 -15.89 9.59
N GLU A 279 -14.85 -14.90 9.87
CA GLU A 279 -15.14 -13.82 10.81
C GLU A 279 -14.98 -12.49 10.06
N VAL A 280 -16.03 -11.66 10.13
CA VAL A 280 -16.04 -10.32 9.58
C VAL A 280 -16.02 -9.35 10.74
N PHE A 281 -15.04 -8.46 10.72
CA PHE A 281 -14.78 -7.48 11.75
C PHE A 281 -14.96 -6.08 11.17
N ASP A 282 -15.73 -5.23 11.86
CA ASP A 282 -15.68 -3.79 11.62
C ASP A 282 -14.47 -3.22 12.38
N THR A 283 -13.60 -2.51 11.68
CA THR A 283 -12.37 -1.92 12.24
C THR A 283 -12.64 -0.93 13.38
N HIS A 284 -13.82 -0.28 13.44
CA HIS A 284 -14.18 0.61 14.53
C HIS A 284 -14.62 -0.12 15.80
N THR A 285 -15.26 -1.28 15.67
CA THR A 285 -15.84 -2.00 16.83
C THR A 285 -14.92 -3.09 17.38
N THR A 286 -13.86 -3.44 16.65
CA THR A 286 -12.93 -4.49 17.04
C THR A 286 -11.82 -3.93 17.93
N PRO A 287 -11.48 -4.58 19.06
CA PRO A 287 -10.37 -4.14 19.89
C PRO A 287 -9.08 -4.01 19.07
N ARG A 288 -8.47 -2.82 19.11
CA ARG A 288 -7.29 -2.41 18.31
C ARG A 288 -6.10 -3.39 18.39
N ASN A 289 -6.05 -4.23 19.44
CA ASN A 289 -5.03 -5.26 19.65
C ASN A 289 -5.12 -6.49 18.70
N ARG A 290 -6.07 -6.53 17.75
CA ARG A 290 -6.26 -7.68 16.85
C ARG A 290 -5.76 -7.48 15.41
N LEU A 291 -5.33 -6.28 15.03
CA LEU A 291 -4.66 -6.06 13.75
C LEU A 291 -3.21 -6.51 13.84
N ARG A 292 -2.99 -7.81 13.62
CA ARG A 292 -1.65 -8.35 13.42
C ARG A 292 -1.46 -8.45 11.91
N VAL A 293 -0.49 -7.73 11.36
CA VAL A 293 0.07 -8.05 10.04
C VAL A 293 1.27 -8.96 10.31
N PRO A 294 1.09 -10.30 10.40
CA PRO A 294 2.21 -11.19 10.68
C PRO A 294 3.16 -11.23 9.49
N TYR A 295 4.41 -10.84 9.71
CA TYR A 295 5.50 -11.18 8.80
C TYR A 295 6.21 -12.44 9.35
N GLY A 296 6.33 -13.49 8.53
CA GLY A 296 6.71 -14.84 9.00
C GLY A 296 8.15 -14.96 9.54
N GLY A 297 8.41 -16.02 10.33
CA GLY A 297 9.72 -16.46 10.83
C GLY A 297 10.33 -15.57 11.92
N ALA A 298 10.35 -14.26 11.67
CA ALA A 298 10.42 -13.25 12.70
C ALA A 298 9.02 -13.12 13.31
N SER A 299 8.68 -14.07 14.18
CA SER A 299 7.70 -13.75 15.19
C SER A 299 8.06 -12.39 15.79
N ASN A 300 7.07 -11.54 16.06
CA ASN A 300 7.19 -10.39 16.95
C ASN A 300 7.81 -10.77 18.32
N ASN A 301 8.05 -12.07 18.58
CA ASN A 301 8.85 -12.60 19.68
C ASN A 301 10.35 -12.28 19.60
N ASN A 302 10.92 -11.98 18.42
CA ASN A 302 12.28 -11.43 18.35
C ASN A 302 12.19 -9.91 18.41
N GLN A 303 12.50 -9.38 19.59
CA GLN A 303 12.42 -7.99 20.09
C GLN A 303 13.16 -6.90 19.27
N GLN A 304 13.35 -7.03 17.95
CA GLN A 304 14.26 -6.18 17.17
C GLN A 304 13.65 -5.44 15.98
N LEU A 305 12.32 -5.31 15.88
CA LEU A 305 11.78 -4.11 15.24
C LEU A 305 11.78 -3.02 16.31
N ASN A 306 12.77 -2.12 16.26
CA ASN A 306 12.76 -0.92 17.09
C ASN A 306 11.43 -0.20 16.84
N ARG A 307 10.71 0.12 17.91
CA ARG A 307 9.48 0.91 17.85
C ARG A 307 9.71 2.13 16.96
N PHE A 308 8.88 2.32 15.94
CA PHE A 308 8.96 3.50 15.08
C PHE A 308 8.39 4.67 15.88
N THR A 309 9.26 5.50 16.46
CA THR A 309 8.85 6.61 17.31
C THR A 309 9.06 7.93 16.62
N SER A 310 8.24 8.91 17.00
CA SER A 310 8.37 10.32 16.62
C SER A 310 9.80 10.85 16.87
N GLU A 311 10.40 10.45 18.00
CA GLU A 311 11.77 10.80 18.37
C GLU A 311 12.82 10.15 17.47
N ASN A 312 12.69 8.86 17.15
CA ASN A 312 13.63 8.15 16.27
C ASN A 312 13.63 8.76 14.86
N LEU A 313 12.45 9.15 14.36
CA LEU A 313 12.31 9.78 13.05
C LEU A 313 12.96 11.17 13.01
N ALA A 314 12.70 12.01 14.02
CA ALA A 314 13.32 13.33 14.16
C ALA A 314 14.84 13.23 14.33
N LYS A 315 15.32 12.31 15.17
CA LYS A 315 16.75 12.07 15.37
C LYS A 315 17.44 11.59 14.10
N THR A 316 16.82 10.66 13.36
CA THR A 316 17.34 10.21 12.06
C THR A 316 17.49 11.40 11.12
N TYR A 317 16.54 12.32 11.07
CA TYR A 317 16.66 13.54 10.28
C TYR A 317 17.86 14.41 10.71
N ILE A 318 18.03 14.65 12.01
CA ILE A 318 19.13 15.48 12.55
C ILE A 318 20.50 14.89 12.20
N ASP A 319 20.66 13.58 12.39
CA ASP A 319 21.93 12.85 12.25
C ASP A 319 22.28 12.54 10.79
N SER A 320 21.35 12.76 9.84
CA SER A 320 21.52 12.42 8.42
C SER A 320 22.19 13.51 7.58
N SER A 321 22.55 13.15 6.35
CA SER A 321 23.21 14.04 5.38
C SER A 321 22.35 15.27 5.00
N VAL A 322 23.01 16.32 4.52
CA VAL A 322 22.33 17.54 3.99
C VAL A 322 21.38 17.18 2.85
N TRP A 323 21.78 16.23 2.02
CA TRP A 323 20.93 15.70 0.96
C TRP A 323 19.63 15.12 1.53
N TYR A 324 19.72 14.21 2.50
CA TYR A 324 18.56 13.56 3.10
C TYR A 324 17.61 14.59 3.72
N LYS A 325 18.18 15.58 4.43
CA LYS A 325 17.43 16.69 5.01
C LYS A 325 16.65 17.49 3.95
N ASN A 326 17.24 17.71 2.79
CA ASN A 326 16.59 18.37 1.65
C ASN A 326 15.52 17.49 0.99
N ALA A 327 15.75 16.18 0.89
CA ALA A 327 14.78 15.21 0.37
C ALA A 327 13.52 15.16 1.25
N ILE A 328 13.68 15.04 2.57
CA ILE A 328 12.57 15.07 3.52
C ILE A 328 11.79 16.38 3.45
N ALA A 329 12.47 17.53 3.41
CA ALA A 329 11.80 18.83 3.25
C ALA A 329 11.00 18.92 1.93
N ARG A 330 11.49 18.32 0.85
CA ARG A 330 10.79 18.22 -0.43
C ARG A 330 9.54 17.34 -0.32
N HIS A 331 9.65 16.17 0.30
CA HIS A 331 8.52 15.27 0.53
C HIS A 331 7.44 15.92 1.38
N ILE A 332 7.80 16.54 2.51
CA ILE A 332 6.88 17.30 3.36
C ILE A 332 6.21 18.43 2.56
N SER A 333 6.99 19.24 1.83
CA SER A 333 6.42 20.32 1.02
C SER A 333 5.47 19.80 -0.06
N ARG A 334 5.72 18.61 -0.60
CA ARG A 334 4.86 17.98 -1.62
C ARG A 334 3.56 17.48 -0.99
N ILE A 335 3.63 16.84 0.17
CA ILE A 335 2.45 16.40 0.93
C ILE A 335 1.54 17.60 1.26
N ILE A 336 2.10 18.67 1.83
CA ILE A 336 1.34 19.89 2.14
C ILE A 336 0.60 20.44 0.92
N ARG A 337 1.25 20.44 -0.25
CA ARG A 337 0.66 20.98 -1.48
C ARG A 337 -0.43 20.09 -2.09
N THR A 338 -0.46 18.80 -1.75
CA THR A 338 -1.33 17.81 -2.39
C THR A 338 -2.42 17.36 -1.43
N ASN A 339 -2.05 16.81 -0.28
CA ASN A 339 -2.97 16.40 0.78
C ASN A 339 -2.29 16.52 2.14
N VAL A 340 -2.47 17.66 2.81
CA VAL A 340 -1.85 17.92 4.13
C VAL A 340 -2.38 16.97 5.22
N SER A 341 -3.59 16.42 5.06
CA SER A 341 -4.16 15.47 6.01
C SER A 341 -3.28 14.24 6.20
N VAL A 342 -2.49 13.84 5.19
CA VAL A 342 -1.53 12.72 5.30
C VAL A 342 -0.49 12.92 6.41
N LEU A 343 -0.01 14.15 6.61
CA LEU A 343 0.88 14.47 7.73
C LEU A 343 0.12 14.45 9.06
N ALA A 344 -1.12 14.92 9.05
CA ALA A 344 -1.97 15.03 10.23
C ALA A 344 -2.64 13.72 10.67
N ILE A 345 -2.57 12.64 9.86
CA ILE A 345 -3.13 11.33 10.19
C ILE A 345 -2.59 10.82 11.53
N HIS A 346 -1.35 11.18 11.89
CA HIS A 346 -0.71 10.64 13.07
C HIS A 346 0.34 11.61 13.70
N PRO A 347 0.43 11.69 15.05
CA PRO A 347 1.38 12.55 15.76
C PRO A 347 2.86 12.27 15.46
N ILE A 348 3.18 11.09 14.93
CA ILE A 348 4.58 10.69 14.66
C ILE A 348 5.37 11.67 13.80
N PHE A 349 4.67 12.40 12.92
CA PHE A 349 5.29 13.39 12.05
C PHE A 349 5.48 14.76 12.71
N GLN A 350 4.87 15.04 13.87
CA GLN A 350 4.93 16.36 14.52
C GLN A 350 6.38 16.71 14.88
N ARG A 351 7.08 15.82 15.58
CA ARG A 351 8.48 16.06 15.97
C ARG A 351 9.40 16.20 14.76
N LEU A 352 9.21 15.38 13.72
CA LEU A 352 9.95 15.52 12.47
C LEU A 352 9.70 16.88 11.83
N TRP A 353 8.43 17.28 11.72
CA TRP A 353 8.01 18.56 11.16
C TRP A 353 8.63 19.74 11.90
N VAL A 354 8.52 19.75 13.23
CA VAL A 354 9.10 20.78 14.09
C VAL A 354 10.61 20.87 13.86
N THR A 355 11.30 19.73 13.86
CA THR A 355 12.74 19.65 13.61
C THR A 355 13.11 20.21 12.23
N VAL A 356 12.34 19.89 11.19
CA VAL A 356 12.56 20.41 9.83
C VAL A 356 12.33 21.93 9.75
N CYS A 357 11.35 22.45 10.48
CA CYS A 357 11.04 23.89 10.54
C CYS A 357 12.11 24.66 11.33
N MET A 358 12.64 24.09 12.42
CA MET A 358 13.70 24.68 13.23
C MET A 358 15.08 24.58 12.58
N ASP A 359 15.27 23.63 11.66
CA ASP A 359 16.54 23.49 10.94
C ASP A 359 16.79 24.71 10.02
N ARG A 360 17.54 25.67 10.57
CA ARG A 360 17.97 26.90 9.89
C ARG A 360 19.02 26.62 8.81
N THR A 361 19.56 25.40 8.72
CA THR A 361 20.49 24.99 7.67
C THR A 361 19.72 24.47 6.45
N GLY A 362 19.95 25.03 5.25
CA GLY A 362 19.36 24.53 4.00
C GLY A 362 18.35 25.45 3.29
N SER A 363 17.58 24.86 2.37
CA SER A 363 16.86 25.56 1.29
C SER A 363 15.72 26.49 1.75
N LYS A 364 15.39 27.51 0.93
CA LYS A 364 14.28 28.47 1.14
C LYS A 364 12.92 27.79 1.37
N ILE A 365 12.76 26.53 0.94
CA ILE A 365 11.55 25.73 1.12
C ILE A 365 11.19 25.63 2.60
N LYS A 366 12.15 25.33 3.48
CA LYS A 366 11.96 25.12 4.93
C LYS A 366 11.28 26.31 5.61
N ARG A 367 11.71 27.53 5.26
CA ARG A 367 11.17 28.79 5.83
C ARG A 367 9.71 29.09 5.45
N THR A 368 9.19 28.42 4.43
CA THR A 368 7.82 28.62 3.95
C THR A 368 6.89 27.45 4.28
N LEU A 369 7.41 26.40 4.92
CA LEU A 369 6.64 25.19 5.18
C LEU A 369 5.46 25.48 6.13
N LYS A 370 5.70 26.14 7.26
CA LYS A 370 4.65 26.47 8.25
C LYS A 370 3.48 27.23 7.62
N GLN A 371 3.76 28.37 6.98
CA GLN A 371 2.74 29.16 6.28
C GLN A 371 1.95 28.32 5.26
N LYS A 372 2.65 27.49 4.47
CA LYS A 372 1.97 26.64 3.47
C LYS A 372 1.09 25.58 4.11
N PHE A 373 1.48 25.05 5.27
CA PHE A 373 0.66 24.09 6.02
C PHE A 373 -0.62 24.77 6.49
N GLU A 374 -0.50 25.91 7.17
CA GLU A 374 -1.63 26.73 7.62
C GLU A 374 -2.60 27.04 6.47
N ASP A 375 -2.06 27.55 5.35
CA ASP A 375 -2.84 27.89 4.16
C ASP A 375 -3.61 26.68 3.60
N GLN A 376 -3.06 25.47 3.72
CA GLN A 376 -3.66 24.24 3.20
C GLN A 376 -4.67 23.63 4.15
N VAL A 377 -4.46 23.71 5.47
CA VAL A 377 -5.47 23.32 6.47
C VAL A 377 -6.77 24.10 6.25
N LEU A 378 -6.67 25.39 5.94
CA LEU A 378 -7.85 26.21 5.66
C LEU A 378 -8.64 25.74 4.42
N ARG A 379 -7.98 25.06 3.48
CA ARG A 379 -8.54 24.56 2.21
C ARG A 379 -9.06 23.13 2.27
N ILE A 380 -8.87 22.42 3.39
CA ILE A 380 -9.45 21.08 3.57
C ILE A 380 -10.98 21.22 3.56
N SER A 381 -11.64 20.44 2.70
CA SER A 381 -13.10 20.45 2.55
C SER A 381 -13.82 19.60 3.60
N ASP A 382 -13.19 18.52 4.06
CA ASP A 382 -13.76 17.62 5.06
C ASP A 382 -13.55 18.20 6.48
N ASP A 383 -14.63 18.35 7.23
CA ASP A 383 -14.59 19.00 8.55
C ASP A 383 -13.84 18.18 9.60
N GLU A 384 -13.80 16.86 9.48
CA GLU A 384 -13.07 15.99 10.41
C GLU A 384 -11.57 16.09 10.15
N ASP A 385 -11.17 15.89 8.90
CA ASP A 385 -9.78 16.01 8.48
C ASP A 385 -9.24 17.41 8.76
N LYS A 386 -10.06 18.46 8.55
CA LYS A 386 -9.68 19.84 8.85
C LYS A 386 -9.44 20.05 10.33
N ARG A 387 -10.34 19.58 11.18
CA ARG A 387 -10.21 19.71 12.65
C ARG A 387 -9.01 18.95 13.17
N GLN A 388 -8.78 17.74 12.65
CA GLN A 388 -7.62 16.95 13.00
C GLN A 388 -6.32 17.63 12.56
N ALA A 389 -6.26 18.16 11.34
CA ALA A 389 -5.06 18.85 10.86
C ALA A 389 -4.78 20.15 11.63
N GLN A 390 -5.83 20.86 12.06
CA GLN A 390 -5.68 22.03 12.94
C GLN A 390 -5.17 21.62 14.32
N ALA A 391 -5.78 20.64 14.98
CA ALA A 391 -5.34 20.16 16.28
C ALA A 391 -3.89 19.65 16.25
N TRP A 392 -3.53 18.91 15.19
CA TRP A 392 -2.17 18.44 14.96
C TRP A 392 -1.17 19.60 14.84
N LEU A 393 -1.56 20.70 14.19
CA LEU A 393 -0.72 21.89 14.02
C LEU A 393 -0.57 22.67 15.33
N ASP A 394 -1.64 22.82 16.10
CA ASP A 394 -1.62 23.50 17.39
C ASP A 394 -0.69 22.77 18.39
N GLU A 395 -0.74 21.44 18.39
CA GLU A 395 0.20 20.59 19.16
C GLU A 395 1.64 20.77 18.68
N ALA A 396 1.87 20.83 17.36
CA ALA A 396 3.21 21.06 16.81
C ALA A 396 3.78 22.44 17.18
N ASP A 397 2.93 23.47 17.24
CA ASP A 397 3.30 24.81 17.69
C ASP A 397 3.63 24.85 19.18
N THR A 398 2.95 24.04 20.00
CA THR A 398 3.29 23.85 21.41
C THR A 398 4.70 23.26 21.55
N ILE A 399 5.02 22.20 20.79
CA ILE A 399 6.37 21.59 20.79
C ILE A 399 7.44 22.60 20.33
N LEU A 400 7.14 23.42 19.31
CA LEU A 400 8.05 24.48 18.86
C LEU A 400 8.36 25.47 19.99
N HIS A 401 7.33 25.91 20.72
CA HIS A 401 7.49 26.85 21.83
C HIS A 401 8.28 26.25 23.00
N GLU A 402 8.01 24.99 23.36
CA GLU A 402 8.76 24.28 24.41
C GLU A 402 10.25 24.19 24.08
N ILE A 403 10.61 23.88 22.82
CA ILE A 403 12.02 23.81 22.40
C ILE A 403 12.69 25.19 22.40
N ASP A 404 11.98 26.24 21.97
CA ASP A 404 12.51 27.61 22.00
C ASP A 404 12.72 28.13 23.43
N GLU A 405 11.99 27.63 24.44
CA GLU A 405 12.20 27.97 25.86
C GLU A 405 13.36 27.20 26.52
N GLU A 406 13.75 26.04 25.99
CA GLU A 406 14.87 25.23 26.50
C GLU A 406 16.25 25.67 25.97
N ILE A 407 16.30 26.56 24.97
CA ILE A 407 17.52 27.12 24.35
C ILE A 407 17.78 28.53 24.86
#